data_AF-A0A9D9AE10-F1
#
_entry.id   AF-A0A9D9AE10-F1
#
_cell.length_a   1.000
_cell.length_b   1.000
_cell.length_c   1.000
_cell.angle_alpha   90.00
_cell.angle_beta   90.00
_cell.angle_gamma   90.00
#
_symmetry.space_group_name_H-M   'P 1'
#
loop_
_entity.id
_entity.type
_entity.pdbx_description
1 polymer ?
#
loop_
_entity_poly.entity_id
_entity_poly.type
_entity_poly.pdbx_seq_one_letter_code
_entity_poly.pdbx_strand_id
1 'polypeptide(L)'
;MFIEMQNGPVFANTGGAEFDRKKPVAILIHGAGCDHSIWGGQNRYIAHHGASVLALDLPGHGRTPGPAIDSIGGLADFVIGVVDALKIDRPILIGHSMGGLTALEAAARLGDRCAGLGLCGVAVKMPVHPALLDAAKNDKVTAAELIAGWGHGSRAHRGGNPAHGIWMLRQAVILIDRMAPGVLHDDLAACNAYGDALAAAARVTCPAHLLLGKGDKMTPVKVAQPLIEAIPGADVTVLESAGHMMTVEAPRESCMALMGLIRKVAG
;
A
#
# COMPACT_ATOMS: atom_id res chain seq x y z
N MET A 1 -14.88 9.83 1.40
CA MET A 1 -15.42 10.42 2.64
C MET A 1 -14.28 10.99 3.46
N PHE A 2 -14.59 11.90 4.39
CA PHE A 2 -13.64 12.31 5.43
C PHE A 2 -14.00 11.61 6.74
N ILE A 3 -12.97 11.20 7.47
CA ILE A 3 -13.04 10.56 8.79
C ILE A 3 -12.47 11.58 9.78
N GLU A 4 -13.26 11.97 10.75
CA GLU A 4 -12.82 12.92 11.78
C GLU A 4 -11.93 12.19 12.79
N MET A 5 -10.64 12.51 12.79
CA MET A 5 -9.68 12.03 13.78
C MET A 5 -9.33 13.16 14.74
N GLN A 6 -8.81 12.81 15.92
CA GLN A 6 -8.36 13.78 16.91
C GLN A 6 -7.34 14.80 16.35
N ASN A 7 -6.50 14.36 15.41
CA ASN A 7 -5.43 15.17 14.82
C ASN A 7 -5.82 15.81 13.47
N GLY A 8 -7.12 15.82 13.12
CA GLY A 8 -7.65 16.43 11.90
C GLY A 8 -8.38 15.43 10.98
N PRO A 9 -8.96 15.92 9.88
CA PRO A 9 -9.73 15.06 8.98
C PRO A 9 -8.82 14.16 8.14
N VAL A 10 -9.22 12.90 7.97
CA VAL A 10 -8.53 11.92 7.12
C VAL A 10 -9.39 11.58 5.91
N PHE A 11 -8.84 11.68 4.71
CA PHE A 11 -9.56 11.28 3.51
C PHE A 11 -9.47 9.77 3.27
N ALA A 12 -10.61 9.18 2.93
CA ALA A 12 -10.71 7.79 2.47
C ALA A 12 -11.63 7.68 1.26
N ASN A 13 -11.17 7.06 0.17
CA ASN A 13 -12.00 6.77 -0.99
C ASN A 13 -12.74 5.43 -0.80
N THR A 14 -14.07 5.45 -0.95
CA THR A 14 -14.95 4.29 -0.71
C THR A 14 -15.20 3.44 -1.96
N GLY A 15 -14.46 3.67 -3.05
CA GLY A 15 -14.68 2.98 -4.33
C GLY A 15 -15.97 3.40 -5.04
N GLY A 16 -16.62 4.48 -4.59
CA GLY A 16 -17.89 4.96 -5.15
C GLY A 16 -19.15 4.31 -4.57
N ALA A 17 -19.03 3.48 -3.54
CA ALA A 17 -20.17 2.93 -2.79
C ALA A 17 -20.32 3.59 -1.42
N GLU A 18 -21.51 3.46 -0.83
CA GLU A 18 -21.74 3.80 0.57
C GLU A 18 -20.95 2.86 1.49
N PHE A 19 -20.28 3.42 2.48
CA PHE A 19 -19.49 2.67 3.44
C PHE A 19 -20.40 2.00 4.47
N ASP A 20 -20.30 0.66 4.58
CA ASP A 20 -21.05 -0.13 5.55
C ASP A 20 -20.11 -1.03 6.35
N ARG A 21 -19.93 -0.71 7.63
CA ARG A 21 -19.09 -1.46 8.57
C ARG A 21 -19.62 -2.86 8.92
N LYS A 22 -20.85 -3.21 8.52
CA LYS A 22 -21.40 -4.57 8.72
C LYS A 22 -20.90 -5.55 7.65
N LYS A 23 -20.36 -5.05 6.54
CA LYS A 23 -19.66 -5.86 5.53
C LYS A 23 -18.21 -6.06 5.95
N PRO A 24 -17.50 -7.05 5.38
CA PRO A 24 -16.03 -7.10 5.47
C PRO A 24 -15.44 -5.75 5.06
N VAL A 25 -14.53 -5.21 5.87
CA VAL A 25 -13.94 -3.89 5.63
C VAL A 25 -12.49 -4.03 5.22
N ALA A 26 -12.18 -3.68 3.97
CA ALA A 26 -10.82 -3.60 3.46
C ALA A 26 -10.27 -2.16 3.58
N ILE A 27 -9.12 -1.99 4.23
CA ILE A 27 -8.40 -0.71 4.30
C ILE A 27 -7.19 -0.81 3.39
N LEU A 28 -7.14 0.04 2.37
CA LEU A 28 -6.05 0.07 1.38
C LEU A 28 -5.09 1.20 1.72
N ILE A 29 -3.80 0.87 1.85
CA ILE A 29 -2.75 1.77 2.34
C ILE A 29 -1.71 1.93 1.24
N HIS A 30 -1.55 3.15 0.73
CA HIS A 30 -0.65 3.44 -0.39
C HIS A 30 0.83 3.41 0.01
N GLY A 31 1.71 3.26 -0.99
CA GLY A 31 3.16 3.32 -0.84
C GLY A 31 3.71 4.75 -0.75
N ALA A 32 5.03 4.85 -0.62
CA ALA A 32 5.77 6.12 -0.63
C ALA A 32 5.47 6.90 -1.92
N GLY A 33 5.27 8.21 -1.83
CA GLY A 33 5.07 9.02 -3.03
C GLY A 33 3.75 8.73 -3.78
N CYS A 34 2.79 8.07 -3.14
CA CYS A 34 1.49 7.72 -3.70
C CYS A 34 0.32 8.35 -2.92
N ASP A 35 -0.90 8.18 -3.44
CA ASP A 35 -2.14 8.47 -2.73
C ASP A 35 -3.16 7.36 -3.01
N HIS A 36 -4.41 7.50 -2.54
CA HIS A 36 -5.49 6.53 -2.75
C HIS A 36 -5.74 6.17 -4.23
N SER A 37 -5.33 7.00 -5.19
CA SER A 37 -5.61 6.79 -6.61
C SER A 37 -4.89 5.58 -7.21
N ILE A 38 -3.80 5.09 -6.58
CA ILE A 38 -3.12 3.86 -7.02
C ILE A 38 -4.00 2.61 -6.84
N TRP A 39 -5.08 2.73 -6.06
CA TRP A 39 -6.05 1.68 -5.80
C TRP A 39 -7.32 1.80 -6.65
N GLY A 40 -7.36 2.69 -7.64
CA GLY A 40 -8.61 3.05 -8.33
C GLY A 40 -9.36 1.86 -8.96
N GLY A 41 -8.66 0.82 -9.41
CA GLY A 41 -9.29 -0.41 -9.89
C GLY A 41 -9.78 -1.29 -8.74
N GLN A 42 -8.94 -1.46 -7.72
CA GLN A 42 -9.14 -2.36 -6.60
C GLN A 42 -10.26 -1.86 -5.68
N ASN A 43 -10.26 -0.59 -5.30
CA ASN A 43 -11.27 -0.04 -4.41
C ASN A 43 -12.67 -0.14 -5.03
N ARG A 44 -12.83 0.23 -6.31
CA ARG A 44 -14.11 0.14 -7.00
C ARG A 44 -14.56 -1.31 -7.13
N TYR A 45 -13.65 -2.23 -7.47
CA TYR A 45 -14.01 -3.64 -7.56
C TYR A 45 -14.47 -4.19 -6.21
N ILE A 46 -13.70 -3.97 -5.13
CA ILE A 46 -14.03 -4.43 -3.78
C ILE A 46 -15.40 -3.89 -3.32
N ALA A 47 -15.62 -2.58 -3.48
CA ALA A 47 -16.84 -1.88 -3.06
C ALA A 47 -18.13 -2.45 -3.69
N HIS A 48 -18.01 -3.03 -4.89
CA HIS A 48 -19.14 -3.59 -5.64
C HIS A 48 -19.19 -5.13 -5.63
N HIS A 49 -18.31 -5.80 -4.88
CA HIS A 49 -18.23 -7.27 -4.84
C HIS A 49 -18.23 -7.85 -3.41
N GLY A 50 -19.07 -7.28 -2.54
CA GLY A 50 -19.42 -7.89 -1.25
C GLY A 50 -18.63 -7.39 -0.04
N ALA A 51 -17.81 -6.35 -0.20
CA ALA A 51 -17.05 -5.74 0.90
C ALA A 51 -17.15 -4.21 0.86
N SER A 52 -16.95 -3.59 2.02
CA SER A 52 -16.70 -2.16 2.15
C SER A 52 -15.21 -1.91 2.02
N VAL A 53 -14.84 -0.75 1.47
CA VAL A 53 -13.43 -0.40 1.26
C VAL A 53 -13.14 1.03 1.68
N LEU A 54 -11.94 1.26 2.17
CA LEU A 54 -11.39 2.57 2.48
C LEU A 54 -9.96 2.63 1.92
N ALA A 55 -9.78 3.24 0.75
CA ALA A 55 -8.44 3.59 0.28
C ALA A 55 -8.03 4.92 0.94
N LEU A 56 -7.13 4.85 1.91
CA LEU A 56 -6.72 5.99 2.70
C LEU A 56 -5.74 6.87 1.92
N ASP A 57 -5.82 8.17 2.17
CA ASP A 57 -4.68 9.07 2.00
C ASP A 57 -3.99 9.21 3.36
N LEU A 58 -2.72 8.82 3.45
CA LEU A 58 -1.91 9.01 4.66
C LEU A 58 -1.65 10.52 4.91
N PRO A 59 -1.28 10.95 6.13
CA PRO A 59 -0.94 12.34 6.39
C PRO A 59 0.13 12.86 5.42
N GLY A 60 -0.06 14.08 4.91
CA GLY A 60 0.82 14.68 3.90
C GLY A 60 0.55 14.25 2.44
N HIS A 61 -0.43 13.36 2.24
CA HIS A 61 -0.72 12.76 0.92
C HIS A 61 -2.14 13.08 0.44
N GLY A 62 -2.28 13.15 -0.88
CA GLY A 62 -3.57 13.31 -1.56
C GLY A 62 -4.43 14.42 -0.96
N ARG A 63 -5.52 14.02 -0.28
CA ARG A 63 -6.51 14.91 0.32
C ARG A 63 -6.46 14.95 1.85
N THR A 64 -5.55 14.21 2.49
CA THR A 64 -5.37 14.26 3.95
C THR A 64 -4.35 15.34 4.29
N PRO A 65 -4.74 16.40 5.03
CA PRO A 65 -3.82 17.46 5.44
C PRO A 65 -2.83 16.98 6.51
N GLY A 66 -1.85 17.84 6.81
CA GLY A 66 -0.87 17.63 7.87
C GLY A 66 0.49 17.18 7.35
N PRO A 67 1.51 17.12 8.22
CA PRO A 67 2.82 16.62 7.87
C PRO A 67 2.78 15.12 7.62
N ALA A 68 3.72 14.62 6.82
CA ALA A 68 3.95 13.18 6.69
C ALA A 68 4.39 12.58 8.03
N ILE A 69 4.07 11.32 8.25
CA ILE A 69 4.59 10.54 9.37
C ILE A 69 5.85 9.82 8.90
N ASP A 70 6.95 10.04 9.60
CA ASP A 70 8.32 9.67 9.19
C ASP A 70 8.78 8.28 9.69
N SER A 71 7.85 7.46 10.18
CA SER A 71 8.15 6.10 10.64
C SER A 71 7.03 5.11 10.35
N ILE A 72 7.39 3.87 10.02
CA ILE A 72 6.42 2.78 9.82
C ILE A 72 5.59 2.53 11.08
N GLY A 73 6.20 2.62 12.27
CA GLY A 73 5.49 2.47 13.53
C GLY A 73 4.42 3.55 13.73
N GLY A 74 4.74 4.81 13.46
CA GLY A 74 3.77 5.91 13.54
C GLY A 74 2.66 5.80 12.48
N LEU A 75 3.00 5.36 11.26
CA LEU A 75 2.02 5.08 10.21
C LEU A 75 1.08 3.94 10.62
N ALA A 76 1.59 2.91 11.29
CA ALA A 76 0.77 1.81 11.81
C ALA A 76 -0.18 2.29 12.91
N ASP A 77 0.29 3.13 13.84
CA ASP A 77 -0.55 3.73 14.87
C ASP A 77 -1.65 4.62 14.27
N PHE A 78 -1.33 5.36 13.21
CA PHE A 78 -2.32 6.14 12.46
C PHE A 78 -3.41 5.26 11.85
N VAL A 79 -3.04 4.16 11.18
CA VAL A 79 -4.01 3.22 10.58
C VAL A 79 -4.88 2.57 11.67
N ILE A 80 -4.30 2.16 12.79
CA ILE A 80 -5.05 1.61 13.94
C ILE A 80 -6.01 2.68 14.50
N GLY A 81 -5.57 3.93 14.60
CA GLY A 81 -6.44 5.04 15.00
C GLY A 81 -7.65 5.19 14.09
N VAL A 82 -7.48 5.05 12.77
CA VAL A 82 -8.61 5.06 11.81
C VAL A 82 -9.57 3.89 12.05
N VAL A 83 -9.03 2.69 12.30
CA VAL A 83 -9.82 1.50 12.64
C VAL A 83 -10.66 1.74 13.89
N ASP A 84 -10.05 2.29 14.94
CA ASP A 84 -10.69 2.57 16.22
C ASP A 84 -11.75 3.68 16.11
N ALA A 85 -11.44 4.77 15.40
CA ALA A 85 -12.36 5.90 15.20
C ALA A 85 -13.65 5.48 14.47
N LEU A 86 -13.52 4.59 13.47
CA LEU A 86 -14.66 4.04 12.74
C LEU A 86 -15.33 2.85 13.45
N LYS A 87 -14.75 2.38 14.56
CA LYS A 87 -15.21 1.21 15.32
C LYS A 87 -15.31 -0.02 14.42
N ILE A 88 -14.29 -0.24 13.59
CA ILE A 88 -14.17 -1.44 12.77
C ILE A 88 -13.60 -2.55 13.65
N ASP A 89 -14.36 -3.63 13.79
CA ASP A 89 -14.01 -4.74 14.70
C ASP A 89 -12.80 -5.52 14.17
N ARG A 90 -12.92 -6.04 12.93
CA ARG A 90 -11.87 -6.83 12.27
C ARG A 90 -11.57 -6.36 10.85
N PRO A 91 -10.71 -5.34 10.65
CA PRO A 91 -10.32 -4.88 9.32
C PRO A 91 -9.45 -5.90 8.57
N ILE A 92 -9.53 -5.84 7.25
CA ILE A 92 -8.59 -6.44 6.31
C ILE A 92 -7.62 -5.36 5.88
N LEU A 93 -6.35 -5.46 6.27
CA LEU A 93 -5.34 -4.45 5.95
C LEU A 93 -4.60 -4.85 4.68
N ILE A 94 -4.62 -3.99 3.67
CA ILE A 94 -3.95 -4.23 2.39
C ILE A 94 -3.04 -3.06 2.09
N GLY A 95 -1.74 -3.32 2.01
CA GLY A 95 -0.74 -2.28 1.84
C GLY A 95 0.16 -2.51 0.63
N HIS A 96 0.54 -1.42 -0.05
CA HIS A 96 1.54 -1.43 -1.12
C HIS A 96 2.85 -0.80 -0.65
N SER A 97 3.97 -1.48 -0.86
CA SER A 97 5.31 -0.97 -0.56
C SER A 97 5.42 -0.46 0.90
N MET A 98 5.68 0.82 1.14
CA MET A 98 5.61 1.48 2.46
C MET A 98 4.30 1.15 3.22
N GLY A 99 3.16 1.25 2.53
CA GLY A 99 1.86 0.91 3.08
C GLY A 99 1.74 -0.56 3.45
N GLY A 100 2.52 -1.42 2.79
CA GLY A 100 2.63 -2.85 3.12
C GLY A 100 3.41 -3.10 4.41
N LEU A 101 4.54 -2.41 4.65
CA LEU A 101 5.21 -2.44 5.96
C LEU A 101 4.29 -1.89 7.06
N THR A 102 3.56 -0.82 6.75
CA THR A 102 2.58 -0.21 7.66
C THR A 102 1.46 -1.21 7.99
N ALA A 103 0.92 -1.90 6.99
CA ALA A 103 -0.12 -2.92 7.16
C ALA A 103 0.39 -4.10 7.99
N LEU A 104 1.63 -4.55 7.74
CA LEU A 104 2.27 -5.63 8.49
C LEU A 104 2.42 -5.27 9.97
N GLU A 105 2.97 -4.10 10.26
CA GLU A 105 3.16 -3.62 11.63
C GLU A 105 1.82 -3.39 12.34
N ALA A 106 0.84 -2.79 11.65
CA ALA A 106 -0.50 -2.62 12.19
C ALA A 106 -1.20 -3.96 12.47
N ALA A 107 -1.10 -4.93 11.56
CA ALA A 107 -1.68 -6.26 11.76
C ALA A 107 -1.04 -7.00 12.95
N ALA A 108 0.29 -6.91 13.09
CA ALA A 108 1.02 -7.48 14.23
C ALA A 108 0.57 -6.86 15.57
N ARG A 109 0.28 -5.56 15.60
CA ARG A 109 -0.23 -4.85 16.79
C ARG A 109 -1.70 -5.13 17.08
N LEU A 110 -2.54 -5.26 16.05
CA LEU A 110 -3.96 -5.59 16.18
C LEU A 110 -4.19 -7.04 16.64
N GLY A 111 -3.29 -7.98 16.29
CA GLY A 111 -3.45 -9.40 16.60
C GLY A 111 -4.77 -9.93 16.04
N ASP A 112 -5.58 -10.56 16.89
CA ASP A 112 -6.86 -11.17 16.50
C ASP A 112 -7.91 -10.16 15.99
N ARG A 113 -7.69 -8.87 16.26
CA ARG A 113 -8.49 -7.79 15.66
C ARG A 113 -8.17 -7.60 14.18
N CYS A 114 -7.16 -8.23 13.59
CA CYS A 114 -6.98 -8.22 12.14
C CYS A 114 -7.71 -9.41 11.50
N ALA A 115 -8.55 -9.16 10.49
CA ALA A 115 -9.24 -10.23 9.75
C ALA A 115 -8.33 -10.86 8.70
N GLY A 116 -7.48 -10.07 8.06
CA GLY A 116 -6.56 -10.53 7.01
C GLY A 116 -5.57 -9.46 6.59
N LEU A 117 -4.47 -9.91 5.97
CA LEU A 117 -3.34 -9.06 5.61
C LEU A 117 -2.94 -9.25 4.14
N GLY A 118 -3.00 -8.19 3.33
CA GLY A 118 -2.51 -8.16 1.95
C GLY A 118 -1.22 -7.35 1.84
N LEU A 119 -0.14 -7.96 1.37
CA LEU A 119 1.18 -7.32 1.23
C LEU A 119 1.59 -7.25 -0.24
N CYS A 120 1.48 -6.07 -0.85
CA CYS A 120 1.81 -5.83 -2.26
C CYS A 120 3.21 -5.22 -2.40
N GLY A 121 4.17 -5.96 -2.95
CA GLY A 121 5.54 -5.46 -3.16
C GLY A 121 6.26 -5.13 -1.86
N VAL A 122 6.33 -6.10 -0.94
CA VAL A 122 6.93 -5.93 0.39
C VAL A 122 8.03 -6.95 0.60
N ALA A 123 9.10 -6.52 1.28
CA ALA A 123 10.20 -7.39 1.71
C ALA A 123 10.63 -7.05 3.15
N VAL A 124 11.45 -7.93 3.76
CA VAL A 124 11.94 -7.75 5.14
C VAL A 124 12.70 -6.44 5.33
N LYS A 125 13.55 -6.10 4.36
CA LYS A 125 14.26 -4.82 4.32
C LYS A 125 14.02 -4.20 2.95
N MET A 126 13.73 -2.91 2.94
CA MET A 126 13.59 -2.12 1.73
C MET A 126 14.56 -0.94 1.78
N PRO A 127 15.89 -1.20 1.68
CA PRO A 127 16.87 -0.13 1.66
C PRO A 127 16.60 0.76 0.44
N VAL A 128 16.58 2.07 0.66
CA VAL A 128 16.37 3.02 -0.42
C VAL A 128 17.73 3.43 -0.97
N HIS A 129 17.87 3.40 -2.31
CA HIS A 129 19.11 3.78 -2.95
C HIS A 129 19.51 5.22 -2.59
N PRO A 130 20.78 5.52 -2.21
CA PRO A 130 21.18 6.84 -1.74
C PRO A 130 20.85 7.98 -2.71
N ALA A 131 21.00 7.76 -4.02
CA ALA A 131 20.66 8.75 -5.04
C ALA A 131 19.16 9.12 -5.03
N LEU A 132 18.27 8.17 -4.70
CA LEU A 132 16.85 8.44 -4.61
C LEU A 132 16.51 9.20 -3.32
N LEU A 133 17.13 8.86 -2.19
CA LEU A 133 16.98 9.63 -0.94
C LEU A 133 17.47 11.08 -1.10
N ASP A 134 18.63 11.26 -1.73
CA ASP A 134 19.19 12.59 -1.99
C ASP A 134 18.28 13.41 -2.92
N ALA A 135 17.83 12.82 -4.03
CA ALA A 135 16.89 13.47 -4.93
C ALA A 135 15.56 13.79 -4.23
N ALA A 136 15.00 12.88 -3.42
CA ALA A 136 13.75 13.13 -2.69
C ALA A 136 13.84 14.33 -1.75
N LYS A 137 15.05 14.64 -1.25
CA LYS A 137 15.33 15.80 -0.41
C LYS A 137 15.59 17.07 -1.22
N ASN A 138 16.37 16.95 -2.30
CA ASN A 138 17.01 18.10 -2.94
C ASN A 138 16.51 18.39 -4.36
N ASP A 139 15.95 17.41 -5.06
CA ASP A 139 15.48 17.50 -6.45
C ASP A 139 14.25 16.61 -6.67
N LYS A 140 13.07 17.16 -6.35
CA LYS A 140 11.78 16.46 -6.48
C LYS A 140 11.52 15.97 -7.90
N VAL A 141 11.98 16.69 -8.93
CA VAL A 141 11.74 16.31 -10.33
C VAL A 141 12.52 15.05 -10.65
N THR A 142 13.80 15.01 -10.28
CA THR A 142 14.63 13.83 -10.45
C THR A 142 14.12 12.66 -9.61
N ALA A 143 13.69 12.90 -8.36
CA ALA A 143 13.09 11.86 -7.52
C ALA A 143 11.84 11.25 -8.18
N ALA A 144 10.99 12.09 -8.77
CA ALA A 144 9.79 11.66 -9.47
C ALA A 144 10.10 10.76 -10.67
N GLU A 145 11.07 11.14 -11.50
CA GLU A 145 11.51 10.33 -12.65
C GLU A 145 12.16 9.01 -12.21
N LEU A 146 12.95 9.02 -11.13
CA LEU A 146 13.57 7.81 -10.57
C LEU A 146 12.51 6.82 -10.05
N ILE A 147 11.55 7.29 -9.25
CA ILE A 147 10.44 6.44 -8.77
C ILE A 147 9.62 5.91 -9.95
N ALA A 148 9.26 6.78 -10.90
CA ALA A 148 8.49 6.36 -12.07
C ALA A 148 9.25 5.30 -12.89
N GLY A 149 10.55 5.48 -13.11
CA GLY A 149 11.39 4.57 -13.88
C GLY A 149 11.64 3.23 -13.18
N TRP A 150 11.99 3.26 -11.89
CA TRP A 150 12.38 2.06 -11.13
C TRP A 150 11.20 1.30 -10.56
N GLY A 151 10.11 1.99 -10.23
CA GLY A 151 8.87 1.38 -9.71
C GLY A 151 8.08 0.61 -10.77
N HIS A 152 8.33 0.83 -12.05
CA HIS A 152 7.58 0.20 -13.14
C HIS A 152 8.38 -0.87 -13.87
N GLY A 153 7.72 -2.00 -14.15
CA GLY A 153 8.29 -3.07 -14.97
C GLY A 153 8.49 -2.64 -16.42
N SER A 154 9.39 -3.32 -17.16
CA SER A 154 9.77 -2.94 -18.54
C SER A 154 8.59 -2.85 -19.52
N ARG A 155 7.47 -3.52 -19.25
CA ARG A 155 6.23 -3.40 -20.03
C ARG A 155 5.63 -2.00 -19.90
N ALA A 156 5.54 -1.47 -18.69
CA ALA A 156 4.88 -0.21 -18.41
C ALA A 156 5.58 1.00 -19.03
N HIS A 157 6.89 0.91 -19.29
CA HIS A 157 7.67 1.91 -20.04
C HIS A 157 7.22 2.05 -21.50
N ARG A 158 6.55 1.03 -22.06
CA ARG A 158 6.00 1.05 -23.43
C ARG A 158 4.50 1.36 -23.46
N GLY A 159 3.87 1.59 -22.30
CA GLY A 159 2.43 1.73 -22.16
C GLY A 159 1.70 0.38 -22.01
N GLY A 160 0.50 0.27 -22.59
CA GLY A 160 -0.30 -0.95 -22.55
C GLY A 160 -1.00 -1.20 -21.21
N ASN A 161 -1.34 -0.15 -20.47
CA ASN A 161 -2.24 -0.29 -19.34
C ASN A 161 -3.61 -0.78 -19.84
N PRO A 162 -4.20 -1.83 -19.25
CA PRO A 162 -5.52 -2.32 -19.67
C PRO A 162 -6.64 -1.32 -19.36
N ALA A 163 -6.43 -0.37 -18.44
CA ALA A 163 -7.30 0.78 -18.26
C ALA A 163 -6.95 1.87 -19.28
N HIS A 164 -7.93 2.23 -20.11
CA HIS A 164 -7.78 3.25 -21.16
C HIS A 164 -7.35 4.60 -20.58
N GLY A 165 -6.49 5.31 -21.31
CA GLY A 165 -6.05 6.67 -20.96
C GLY A 165 -5.00 6.75 -19.86
N ILE A 166 -4.51 5.62 -19.33
CA ILE A 166 -3.50 5.60 -18.27
C ILE A 166 -2.10 5.48 -18.88
N TRP A 167 -1.29 6.52 -18.69
CA TRP A 167 0.15 6.46 -18.88
C TRP A 167 0.86 6.36 -17.53
N MET A 168 1.29 5.13 -17.19
CA MET A 168 1.68 4.74 -15.84
C MET A 168 2.85 5.55 -15.26
N LEU A 169 3.90 5.76 -16.06
CA LEU A 169 5.08 6.51 -15.60
C LEU A 169 4.74 7.97 -15.28
N ARG A 170 3.95 8.66 -16.12
CA ARG A 170 3.59 10.06 -15.85
C ARG A 170 2.58 10.18 -14.73
N GLN A 171 1.73 9.18 -14.53
CA GLN A 171 0.88 9.14 -13.34
C GLN A 171 1.73 9.18 -12.06
N ALA A 172 2.78 8.34 -11.96
CA ALA A 172 3.68 8.36 -10.81
C ALA A 172 4.41 9.70 -10.65
N VAL A 173 4.88 10.30 -11.75
CA VAL A 173 5.51 11.64 -11.70
C VAL A 173 4.54 12.69 -11.15
N ILE A 174 3.29 12.69 -11.62
CA ILE A 174 2.27 13.66 -11.20
C ILE A 174 1.89 13.47 -9.73
N LEU A 175 1.83 12.22 -9.24
CA LEU A 175 1.55 11.95 -7.82
C LEU A 175 2.63 12.57 -6.93
N ILE A 176 3.91 12.37 -7.26
CA ILE A 176 5.03 12.94 -6.51
C ILE A 176 5.04 14.47 -6.65
N ASP A 177 4.76 15.01 -7.83
CA ASP A 177 4.77 16.46 -8.04
C ASP A 177 3.71 17.18 -7.19
N ARG A 178 2.56 16.56 -6.94
CA ARG A 178 1.48 17.15 -6.12
C ARG A 178 1.79 17.19 -4.63
N MET A 179 2.82 16.49 -4.17
CA MET A 179 3.15 16.41 -2.77
C MET A 179 3.81 17.68 -2.27
N ALA A 180 3.60 17.95 -0.97
CA ALA A 180 4.36 18.97 -0.27
C ALA A 180 5.86 18.57 -0.26
N PRO A 181 6.77 19.56 -0.27
CA PRO A 181 8.20 19.30 -0.12
C PRO A 181 8.52 18.46 1.12
N GLY A 182 9.46 17.51 1.00
CA GLY A 182 9.90 16.65 2.11
C GLY A 182 9.08 15.37 2.29
N VAL A 183 7.81 15.33 1.89
CA VAL A 183 6.93 14.15 2.10
C VAL A 183 7.53 12.86 1.53
N LEU A 184 7.96 12.88 0.26
CA LEU A 184 8.59 11.71 -0.36
C LEU A 184 9.88 11.29 0.35
N HIS A 185 10.67 12.24 0.85
CA HIS A 185 11.89 11.92 1.58
C HIS A 185 11.55 11.20 2.89
N ASP A 186 10.56 11.68 3.63
CA ASP A 186 10.17 11.12 4.92
C ASP A 186 9.60 9.70 4.77
N ASP A 187 8.78 9.47 3.73
CA ASP A 187 8.28 8.14 3.38
C ASP A 187 9.43 7.14 3.11
N LEU A 188 10.39 7.55 2.28
CA LEU A 188 11.52 6.71 1.88
C LEU A 188 12.47 6.48 3.06
N ALA A 189 12.68 7.50 3.90
CA ALA A 189 13.46 7.39 5.12
C ALA A 189 12.80 6.41 6.11
N ALA A 190 11.47 6.46 6.26
CA ALA A 190 10.70 5.54 7.08
C ALA A 190 10.90 4.08 6.62
N CYS A 191 10.79 3.83 5.30
CA CYS A 191 11.05 2.51 4.72
C CYS A 191 12.48 2.03 4.96
N ASN A 192 13.45 2.93 4.76
CA ASN A 192 14.88 2.62 4.88
C ASN A 192 15.28 2.33 6.35
N ALA A 193 14.68 3.02 7.31
CA ALA A 193 14.96 2.87 8.73
C ALA A 193 14.27 1.65 9.37
N TYR A 194 13.22 1.12 8.73
CA TYR A 194 12.44 0.04 9.31
C TYR A 194 13.20 -1.30 9.32
N GLY A 195 13.42 -1.84 10.52
CA GLY A 195 14.16 -3.09 10.74
C GLY A 195 13.33 -4.26 11.27
N ASP A 196 12.06 -4.02 11.62
CA ASP A 196 11.28 -4.95 12.48
C ASP A 196 10.34 -5.88 11.71
N ALA A 197 10.42 -5.91 10.37
CA ALA A 197 9.48 -6.66 9.53
C ALA A 197 9.36 -8.15 9.91
N LEU A 198 10.46 -8.83 10.27
CA LEU A 198 10.41 -10.23 10.71
C LEU A 198 9.76 -10.41 12.07
N ALA A 199 10.00 -9.49 13.01
CA ALA A 199 9.39 -9.52 14.32
C ALA A 199 7.88 -9.25 14.24
N ALA A 200 7.47 -8.33 13.37
CA ALA A 200 6.07 -8.07 13.06
C ALA A 200 5.42 -9.29 12.39
N ALA A 201 6.06 -9.87 11.36
CA ALA A 201 5.57 -11.06 10.65
C ALA A 201 5.31 -12.24 11.59
N ALA A 202 6.21 -12.51 12.54
CA ALA A 202 6.05 -13.58 13.52
C ALA A 202 4.83 -13.40 14.46
N ARG A 203 4.27 -12.19 14.55
CA ARG A 203 3.10 -11.86 15.36
C ARG A 203 1.79 -11.82 14.56
N VAL A 204 1.84 -11.98 13.24
CA VAL A 204 0.63 -12.00 12.41
C VAL A 204 -0.14 -13.28 12.67
N THR A 205 -1.38 -13.16 13.15
CA THR A 205 -2.28 -14.30 13.44
C THR A 205 -3.36 -14.52 12.38
N CYS A 206 -3.61 -13.52 11.53
CA CYS A 206 -4.63 -13.57 10.48
C CYS A 206 -4.11 -14.19 9.17
N PRO A 207 -4.99 -14.70 8.28
CA PRO A 207 -4.60 -15.09 6.94
C PRO A 207 -3.90 -13.96 6.19
N ALA A 208 -2.77 -14.26 5.57
CA ALA A 208 -1.97 -13.30 4.82
C ALA A 208 -1.82 -13.70 3.35
N HIS A 209 -1.75 -12.70 2.47
CA HIS A 209 -1.51 -12.87 1.04
C HIS A 209 -0.43 -11.91 0.57
N LEU A 210 0.66 -12.44 0.02
CA LEU A 210 1.71 -11.65 -0.62
C LEU A 210 1.48 -11.58 -2.13
N LEU A 211 1.37 -10.35 -2.64
CA LEU A 211 1.28 -10.07 -4.07
C LEU A 211 2.60 -9.48 -4.53
N LEU A 212 3.27 -10.16 -5.47
CA LEU A 212 4.61 -9.82 -5.91
C LEU A 212 4.64 -9.60 -7.42
N GLY A 213 5.43 -8.64 -7.90
CA GLY A 213 5.66 -8.44 -9.34
C GLY A 213 6.88 -9.23 -9.80
N LYS A 214 6.76 -10.03 -10.87
CA LYS A 214 7.92 -10.73 -11.45
C LYS A 214 8.98 -9.76 -11.98
N GLY A 215 8.54 -8.60 -12.48
CA GLY A 215 9.40 -7.52 -12.96
C GLY A 215 9.76 -6.49 -11.89
N ASP A 216 9.45 -6.75 -10.62
CA ASP A 216 9.73 -5.82 -9.53
C ASP A 216 11.24 -5.73 -9.27
N LYS A 217 11.78 -4.52 -9.45
CA LYS A 217 13.21 -4.21 -9.26
C LYS A 217 13.50 -3.63 -7.88
N MET A 218 12.48 -3.13 -7.19
CA MET A 218 12.62 -2.50 -5.87
C MET A 218 12.50 -3.54 -4.76
N THR A 219 11.53 -4.43 -4.88
CA THR A 219 11.35 -5.60 -4.01
C THR A 219 11.25 -6.89 -4.83
N PRO A 220 12.36 -7.37 -5.42
CA PRO A 220 12.35 -8.60 -6.20
C PRO A 220 11.81 -9.78 -5.40
N VAL A 221 11.13 -10.72 -6.07
CA VAL A 221 10.50 -11.91 -5.45
C VAL A 221 11.44 -12.64 -4.48
N LYS A 222 12.71 -12.80 -4.84
CA LYS A 222 13.72 -13.46 -4.00
C LYS A 222 13.94 -12.75 -2.65
N VAL A 223 13.83 -11.42 -2.62
CA VAL A 223 14.02 -10.60 -1.41
C VAL A 223 12.79 -10.66 -0.50
N ALA A 224 11.61 -10.97 -1.05
CA ALA A 224 10.40 -11.21 -0.26
C ALA A 224 10.39 -12.60 0.41
N GLN A 225 11.21 -13.55 -0.04
CA GLN A 225 11.22 -14.94 0.44
C GLN A 225 11.31 -15.08 1.97
N PRO A 226 12.22 -14.37 2.68
CA PRO A 226 12.28 -14.48 4.14
C PRO A 226 11.01 -13.96 4.84
N LEU A 227 10.29 -13.02 4.22
CA LEU A 227 9.02 -12.53 4.75
C LEU A 227 7.89 -13.54 4.53
N ILE A 228 7.87 -14.21 3.38
CA ILE A 228 6.92 -15.30 3.08
C ILE A 228 7.07 -16.41 4.14
N GLU A 229 8.30 -16.80 4.44
CA GLU A 229 8.61 -17.86 5.42
C GLU A 229 8.26 -17.47 6.86
N ALA A 230 8.34 -16.17 7.18
CA ALA A 230 8.06 -15.67 8.52
C ALA A 230 6.57 -15.54 8.84
N ILE A 231 5.68 -15.57 7.83
CA ILE A 231 4.23 -15.48 8.02
C ILE A 231 3.61 -16.87 7.82
N PRO A 232 3.18 -17.55 8.89
CA PRO A 232 2.61 -18.90 8.77
C PRO A 232 1.39 -18.95 7.85
N GLY A 233 1.41 -19.86 6.88
CA GLY A 233 0.27 -20.09 5.97
C GLY A 233 -0.02 -18.95 4.99
N ALA A 234 0.97 -18.11 4.71
CA ALA A 234 0.84 -17.04 3.74
C ALA A 234 0.61 -17.57 2.31
N ASP A 235 -0.45 -17.09 1.68
CA ASP A 235 -0.69 -17.30 0.25
C ASP A 235 0.23 -16.36 -0.55
N VAL A 236 0.71 -16.82 -1.71
CA VAL A 236 1.60 -16.01 -2.56
C VAL A 236 1.09 -16.00 -3.99
N THR A 237 1.03 -14.81 -4.60
CA THR A 237 0.76 -14.65 -6.02
C THR A 237 1.85 -13.82 -6.67
N VAL A 238 2.50 -14.38 -7.68
CA VAL A 238 3.48 -13.68 -8.50
C VAL A 238 2.82 -13.25 -9.81
N LEU A 239 2.79 -11.94 -10.05
CA LEU A 239 2.23 -11.33 -11.24
C LEU A 239 3.29 -11.30 -12.35
N GLU A 240 3.06 -12.08 -13.39
CA GLU A 240 4.00 -12.26 -14.51
C GLU A 240 4.32 -10.97 -15.27
N SER A 241 3.37 -10.04 -15.35
CA SER A 241 3.43 -8.85 -16.21
C SER A 241 3.53 -7.52 -15.46
N ALA A 242 3.89 -7.55 -14.17
CA ALA A 242 3.96 -6.39 -13.28
C ALA A 242 5.36 -6.17 -12.66
N GLY A 243 5.73 -4.90 -12.49
CA GLY A 243 6.81 -4.44 -11.62
C GLY A 243 6.34 -4.11 -10.20
N HIS A 244 6.96 -3.11 -9.57
CA HIS A 244 6.66 -2.71 -8.20
C HIS A 244 5.29 -2.04 -8.08
N MET A 245 4.88 -1.26 -9.07
CA MET A 245 3.57 -0.59 -9.14
C MET A 245 2.47 -1.54 -9.62
N MET A 246 2.44 -2.74 -9.06
CA MET A 246 1.61 -3.86 -9.53
C MET A 246 0.10 -3.62 -9.52
N THR A 247 -0.39 -2.76 -8.61
CA THR A 247 -1.81 -2.38 -8.55
C THR A 247 -2.24 -1.60 -9.79
N VAL A 248 -1.31 -0.87 -10.41
CA VAL A 248 -1.52 -0.08 -11.62
C VAL A 248 -1.13 -0.87 -12.88
N GLU A 249 -0.05 -1.66 -12.82
CA GLU A 249 0.47 -2.42 -13.98
C GLU A 249 -0.38 -3.64 -14.37
N ALA A 250 -0.99 -4.28 -13.37
CA ALA A 250 -1.83 -5.47 -13.51
C ALA A 250 -3.10 -5.34 -12.65
N PRO A 251 -3.99 -4.37 -12.96
CA PRO A 251 -5.11 -4.01 -12.10
C PRO A 251 -6.12 -5.16 -11.95
N ARG A 252 -6.34 -5.95 -13.01
CA ARG A 252 -7.28 -7.09 -12.95
C ARG A 252 -6.73 -8.19 -12.04
N GLU A 253 -5.49 -8.60 -12.25
CA GLU A 253 -4.87 -9.70 -11.52
C GLU A 253 -4.70 -9.35 -10.04
N SER A 254 -4.29 -8.11 -9.75
CA SER A 254 -4.24 -7.62 -8.37
C SER A 254 -5.63 -7.56 -7.72
N CYS A 255 -6.68 -7.10 -8.42
CA CYS A 255 -8.05 -7.18 -7.91
C CYS A 255 -8.45 -8.62 -7.56
N MET A 256 -8.16 -9.58 -8.43
CA MET A 256 -8.52 -10.98 -8.21
C MET A 256 -7.80 -11.59 -7.00
N ALA A 257 -6.49 -11.31 -6.85
CA ALA A 257 -5.72 -11.78 -5.70
C ALA A 257 -6.28 -11.20 -4.38
N LEU A 258 -6.49 -9.88 -4.32
CA LEU A 258 -6.99 -9.21 -3.12
C LEU A 258 -8.42 -9.64 -2.77
N MET A 259 -9.28 -9.86 -3.77
CA MET A 259 -10.61 -10.41 -3.53
C MET A 259 -10.59 -11.86 -3.07
N GLY A 260 -9.57 -12.64 -3.45
CA GLY A 260 -9.32 -13.97 -2.91
C GLY A 260 -9.14 -13.94 -1.39
N LEU A 261 -8.25 -13.07 -0.91
CA LEU A 261 -8.05 -12.84 0.52
C LEU A 261 -9.35 -12.38 1.20
N ILE A 262 -10.04 -11.37 0.64
CA ILE A 262 -11.27 -10.82 1.24
C ILE A 262 -12.35 -11.89 1.37
N ARG A 263 -12.55 -12.74 0.36
CA ARG A 263 -13.53 -13.84 0.41
C ARG A 263 -13.13 -14.92 1.41
N LYS A 264 -11.83 -15.24 1.51
CA LYS A 264 -11.30 -16.23 2.44
C LYS A 264 -11.58 -15.87 3.90
N VAL A 265 -11.56 -14.58 4.24
CA VAL A 265 -11.78 -14.11 5.61
C VAL A 265 -13.23 -13.71 5.92
N ALA A 266 -14.06 -13.56 4.88
CA ALA A 266 -15.47 -13.19 5.02
C ALA A 266 -16.41 -14.40 5.12
N GLY A 267 -15.95 -15.59 4.72
CA GLY A 267 -16.65 -16.86 4.91
C GLY A 267 -16.32 -17.50 6.25
#